data_AF-A0A6U4CWA5-F1
#
_entry.id   AF-A0A6U4CWA5-F1
#
_cell.length_a   1.000
_cell.length_b   1.000
_cell.length_c   1.000
_cell.angle_alpha   90.00
_cell.angle_beta   90.00
_cell.angle_gamma   90.00
#
_symmetry.space_group_name_H-M   'P 1'
#
loop_
_entity.id
_entity.type
_entity.pdbx_description
1 polymer ?
#
loop_
_entity_poly.entity_id
_entity_poly.type
_entity_poly.pdbx_seq_one_letter_code
_entity_poly.pdbx_strand_id
1 'polypeptide(L)'
;MHLRMLYLARQFLERAGMEVVGGIISPSHATLVRQKQRRNVKQIIPQRHRLNMARLMVGGSQWLTVDAWEITRRRIMDYLSVLHHVREVAERTWPGHTIRVVYLTKPYGMLRLSPEALRENGYGCLCVCRPVESERLLKQMAIYGSHENNPWEGVAHVVEDAAMLTHELERTTSAAVREDLIAGRDVDSMVGVSVSGYAVKHRLGGKMAGEEKWKPQEKEVRWCEEDGVRPYRTEPPEVRQRLNSRSEWATAGMEAIHGPSLGGAA
;
A
#
# COMPACT_ATOMS: atom_id res chain seq x y z
N MET A 1 2.49 -8.75 -6.91
CA MET A 1 2.08 -7.41 -7.40
C MET A 1 1.88 -6.32 -6.33
N HIS A 2 1.05 -6.48 -5.28
CA HIS A 2 0.83 -5.39 -4.31
C HIS A 2 2.11 -4.90 -3.60
N LEU A 3 2.97 -5.81 -3.14
CA LEU A 3 4.28 -5.44 -2.58
C LEU A 3 5.14 -4.68 -3.59
N ARG A 4 5.17 -5.15 -4.84
CA ARG A 4 5.94 -4.51 -5.92
C ARG A 4 5.54 -3.05 -6.11
N MET A 5 4.23 -2.74 -6.07
CA MET A 5 3.75 -1.35 -6.14
C MET A 5 4.30 -0.51 -4.98
N LEU A 6 4.35 -1.04 -3.75
CA LEU A 6 4.91 -0.32 -2.59
C LEU A 6 6.40 -0.04 -2.77
N TYR A 7 7.19 -1.01 -3.25
CA TYR A 7 8.61 -0.80 -3.51
C TYR A 7 8.87 0.23 -4.61
N LEU A 8 8.11 0.19 -5.71
CA LEU A 8 8.22 1.18 -6.79
C LEU A 8 7.82 2.59 -6.32
N ALA A 9 6.74 2.69 -5.54
CA ALA A 9 6.31 3.95 -4.94
C ALA A 9 7.40 4.52 -4.04
N ARG A 10 7.98 3.69 -3.16
CA ARG A 10 9.08 4.09 -2.29
C ARG A 10 10.28 4.61 -3.09
N GLN A 11 10.73 3.83 -4.08
CA GLN A 11 11.87 4.20 -4.93
C GLN A 11 11.62 5.51 -5.70
N PHE A 12 10.39 5.76 -6.12
CA PHE A 12 10.02 7.03 -6.76
C PHE A 12 10.12 8.20 -5.77
N LEU A 13 9.53 8.06 -4.57
CA LEU A 13 9.52 9.11 -3.56
C LEU A 13 10.94 9.44 -3.06
N GLU A 14 11.76 8.42 -2.81
CA GLU A 14 13.17 8.61 -2.39
C GLU A 14 14.00 9.30 -3.48
N ARG A 15 13.78 8.97 -4.76
CA ARG A 15 14.44 9.69 -5.88
C ARG A 15 13.95 11.13 -6.02
N ALA A 16 12.73 11.43 -5.60
CA ALA A 16 12.19 12.78 -5.56
C ALA A 16 12.63 13.57 -4.32
N GLY A 17 13.56 13.04 -3.50
CA GLY A 17 14.10 13.71 -2.32
C GLY A 17 13.26 13.56 -1.05
N MET A 18 12.23 12.69 -1.05
CA MET A 18 11.42 12.41 0.13
C MET A 18 11.92 11.17 0.86
N GLU A 19 12.06 11.24 2.19
CA GLU A 19 12.39 10.07 3.00
C GLU A 19 11.12 9.25 3.32
N VAL A 20 11.09 8.00 2.88
CA VAL A 20 9.96 7.10 3.13
C VAL A 20 10.16 6.35 4.44
N VAL A 21 9.48 6.83 5.48
CA VAL A 21 9.57 6.27 6.84
C VAL A 21 8.81 4.95 7.02
N GLY A 22 7.81 4.68 6.18
CA GLY A 22 7.00 3.46 6.29
C GLY A 22 5.94 3.31 5.21
N GLY A 23 5.34 2.12 5.14
CA GLY A 23 4.22 1.81 4.27
C GLY A 23 3.18 0.97 5.00
N ILE A 24 1.90 1.30 4.79
CA ILE A 24 0.79 0.63 5.46
C ILE A 24 -0.09 -0.05 4.43
N ILE A 25 -0.42 -1.31 4.68
CA ILE A 25 -1.45 -2.04 3.95
C ILE A 25 -2.70 -2.06 4.80
N SER A 26 -3.78 -1.46 4.31
CA SER A 26 -5.11 -1.50 4.93
C SER A 26 -6.02 -2.43 4.14
N PRO A 27 -6.29 -3.67 4.62
CA PRO A 27 -7.23 -4.55 3.97
C PRO A 27 -8.67 -4.01 4.06
N SER A 28 -9.41 -4.04 2.95
CA SER A 28 -10.73 -3.41 2.95
C SER A 28 -11.78 -4.08 3.82
N HIS A 29 -12.76 -3.29 4.26
CA HIS A 29 -13.95 -3.77 4.98
C HIS A 29 -14.73 -4.83 4.19
N ALA A 30 -15.37 -5.79 4.89
CA ALA A 30 -16.09 -6.90 4.26
C ALA A 30 -17.20 -6.45 3.29
N THR A 31 -17.92 -5.37 3.61
CA THR A 31 -18.99 -4.83 2.75
C THR A 31 -18.44 -4.42 1.37
N LEU A 32 -17.28 -3.73 1.34
CA LEU A 32 -16.67 -3.33 0.07
C LEU A 32 -16.26 -4.56 -0.76
N VAL A 33 -15.70 -5.58 -0.11
CA VAL A 33 -15.32 -6.83 -0.77
C VAL A 33 -16.56 -7.53 -1.34
N ARG A 34 -17.66 -7.59 -0.58
CA ARG A 34 -18.93 -8.16 -1.04
C ARG A 34 -19.49 -7.42 -2.25
N GLN A 35 -19.45 -6.09 -2.24
CA GLN A 35 -19.89 -5.28 -3.39
C GLN A 35 -19.03 -5.57 -4.64
N LYS A 36 -17.70 -5.62 -4.49
CA LYS A 36 -16.77 -5.95 -5.59
C LYS A 36 -16.94 -7.38 -6.12
N GLN A 37 -17.28 -8.32 -5.25
CA GLN A 37 -17.41 -9.74 -5.58
C GLN A 37 -18.88 -10.21 -5.69
N ARG A 38 -19.82 -9.30 -5.99
CA ARG A 38 -21.25 -9.62 -6.08
C ARG A 38 -21.59 -10.75 -7.04
N ARG A 39 -20.78 -10.94 -8.10
CA ARG A 39 -20.95 -12.02 -9.08
C ARG A 39 -20.34 -13.35 -8.64
N ASN A 40 -19.41 -13.33 -7.68
CA ASN A 40 -18.61 -14.47 -7.23
C ASN A 40 -18.67 -14.60 -5.71
N VAL A 41 -19.88 -14.63 -5.15
CA VAL A 41 -20.10 -14.56 -3.68
C VAL A 41 -19.41 -15.71 -2.94
N LYS A 42 -19.34 -16.91 -3.54
CA LYS A 42 -18.64 -18.07 -2.98
C LYS A 42 -17.13 -17.85 -2.84
N GLN A 43 -16.54 -17.04 -3.71
CA GLN A 43 -15.11 -16.72 -3.71
C GLN A 43 -14.73 -15.62 -2.68
N ILE A 44 -15.67 -15.13 -1.88
CA ILE A 44 -15.40 -14.08 -0.90
C ILE A 44 -14.68 -14.67 0.31
N ILE A 45 -13.39 -14.35 0.41
CA ILE A 45 -12.55 -14.73 1.54
C ILE A 45 -12.92 -13.89 2.78
N PRO A 46 -13.21 -14.51 3.95
CA PRO A 46 -13.49 -13.81 5.20
C PRO A 46 -12.38 -12.84 5.64
N GLN A 47 -12.75 -11.87 6.48
CA GLN A 47 -11.85 -10.81 6.95
C GLN A 47 -10.58 -11.37 7.59
N ARG A 48 -10.72 -12.36 8.47
CA ARG A 48 -9.62 -13.01 9.18
C ARG A 48 -8.52 -13.48 8.23
N HIS A 49 -8.87 -14.26 7.20
CA HIS A 49 -7.88 -14.78 6.26
C HIS A 49 -7.23 -13.68 5.42
N ARG A 50 -7.98 -12.65 4.99
CA ARG A 50 -7.41 -11.52 4.24
C ARG A 50 -6.39 -10.76 5.07
N LEU A 51 -6.69 -10.53 6.34
CA LEU A 51 -5.78 -9.86 7.27
C LEU A 51 -4.52 -10.69 7.52
N ASN A 52 -4.68 -11.99 7.79
CA ASN A 52 -3.55 -12.89 8.01
C ASN A 52 -2.65 -13.01 6.78
N MET A 53 -3.22 -13.18 5.57
CA MET A 53 -2.44 -13.20 4.33
C MET A 53 -1.71 -11.88 4.10
N ALA A 54 -2.33 -10.73 4.39
CA ALA A 54 -1.65 -9.44 4.29
C ALA A 54 -0.46 -9.34 5.26
N ARG A 55 -0.60 -9.85 6.50
CA ARG A 55 0.48 -9.85 7.49
C ARG A 55 1.63 -10.77 7.11
N LEU A 56 1.31 -11.97 6.61
CA LEU A 56 2.31 -12.90 6.09
C LEU A 56 3.06 -12.29 4.89
N MET A 57 2.35 -11.56 4.03
CA MET A 57 2.94 -10.88 2.88
C MET A 57 3.97 -9.80 3.30
N VAL A 58 3.72 -9.05 4.39
CA VAL A 58 4.68 -8.04 4.87
C VAL A 58 5.67 -8.55 5.90
N GLY A 59 5.52 -9.78 6.40
CA GLY A 59 6.16 -10.25 7.64
C GLY A 59 7.68 -10.19 7.68
N GLY A 60 8.35 -10.16 6.51
CA GLY A 60 9.81 -9.99 6.40
C GLY A 60 10.29 -8.55 6.13
N SER A 61 9.38 -7.58 6.01
CA SER A 61 9.74 -6.19 5.68
C SER A 61 9.99 -5.36 6.93
N GLN A 62 11.06 -4.54 6.91
CA GLN A 62 11.39 -3.62 8.00
C GLN A 62 10.56 -2.32 7.99
N TRP A 63 9.95 -1.98 6.86
CA TRP A 63 9.28 -0.68 6.67
C TRP A 63 7.79 -0.81 6.33
N LEU A 64 7.31 -2.03 6.09
CA LEU A 64 5.90 -2.29 5.79
C LEU A 64 5.19 -2.87 7.00
N THR A 65 3.95 -2.44 7.20
CA THR A 65 3.05 -3.00 8.20
C THR A 65 1.64 -3.17 7.64
N VAL A 66 0.80 -3.91 8.38
CA VAL A 66 -0.62 -4.06 8.07
C VAL A 66 -1.43 -3.43 9.18
N ASP A 67 -2.30 -2.51 8.80
CA ASP A 67 -3.26 -1.92 9.72
C ASP A 67 -4.61 -2.65 9.60
N ALA A 68 -5.13 -3.09 10.75
CA ALA A 68 -6.41 -3.78 10.86
C ALA A 68 -7.58 -2.82 11.07
N TRP A 69 -7.34 -1.51 11.13
CA TRP A 69 -8.36 -0.52 11.47
C TRP A 69 -9.56 -0.58 10.52
N GLU A 70 -9.37 -0.49 9.20
CA GLU A 70 -10.47 -0.46 8.23
C GLU A 70 -11.25 -1.79 8.22
N ILE A 71 -10.54 -2.92 8.23
CA ILE A 71 -11.17 -4.24 8.15
C ILE A 71 -11.98 -4.57 9.40
N THR A 72 -11.70 -3.95 10.55
CA THR A 72 -12.39 -4.21 11.84
C THR A 72 -13.54 -3.23 12.13
N ARG A 73 -13.75 -2.20 11.29
CA ARG A 73 -14.87 -1.26 11.48
C ARG A 73 -16.22 -1.97 11.38
N ARG A 74 -17.22 -1.43 12.08
CA ARG A 74 -18.62 -1.88 11.97
C ARG A 74 -19.28 -1.47 10.65
N ARG A 75 -18.80 -0.38 10.04
CA ARG A 75 -19.32 0.18 8.78
C ARG A 75 -18.17 0.35 7.80
N ILE A 76 -18.50 0.37 6.51
CA ILE A 76 -17.56 0.73 5.46
C ILE A 76 -17.08 2.17 5.67
N MET A 77 -15.77 2.40 5.51
CA MET A 77 -15.16 3.72 5.54
C MET A 77 -14.82 4.16 4.12
N ASP A 78 -14.84 5.48 3.89
CA ASP A 78 -14.30 6.05 2.67
C ASP A 78 -12.78 6.18 2.75
N TYR A 79 -12.14 6.47 1.61
CA TYR A 79 -10.68 6.53 1.54
C TYR A 79 -10.10 7.67 2.38
N LEU A 80 -10.81 8.80 2.50
CA LEU A 80 -10.37 9.93 3.31
C LEU A 80 -10.34 9.60 4.80
N SER A 81 -11.35 8.89 5.32
CA SER A 81 -11.34 8.44 6.72
C SER A 81 -10.18 7.50 7.01
N VAL A 82 -9.81 6.63 6.05
CA VAL A 82 -8.64 5.75 6.19
C VAL A 82 -7.34 6.58 6.19
N LEU A 83 -7.21 7.56 5.31
CA LEU A 83 -6.03 8.45 5.27
C LEU A 83 -5.90 9.29 6.54
N HIS A 84 -7.02 9.78 7.08
CA HIS A 84 -7.05 10.50 8.36
C HIS A 84 -6.58 9.62 9.50
N HIS A 85 -7.07 8.38 9.58
CA HIS A 85 -6.59 7.44 10.58
C HIS A 85 -5.08 7.19 10.46
N VAL A 86 -4.57 7.00 9.24
CA VAL A 86 -3.14 6.79 8.99
C VAL A 86 -2.32 8.02 9.42
N ARG A 87 -2.82 9.24 9.17
CA ARG A 87 -2.19 10.46 9.67
C ARG A 87 -2.12 10.48 11.20
N GLU A 88 -3.22 10.21 11.89
CA GLU A 88 -3.23 10.18 13.36
C GLU A 88 -2.23 9.16 13.91
N VAL A 89 -2.11 7.99 13.26
CA VAL A 89 -1.13 6.97 13.64
C VAL A 89 0.29 7.50 13.42
N ALA A 90 0.55 8.17 12.30
CA ALA A 90 1.87 8.73 12.00
C ALA A 90 2.25 9.85 13.00
N GLU A 91 1.36 10.79 13.28
CA GLU A 91 1.59 11.90 14.21
C GLU A 91 1.86 11.42 15.64
N ARG A 92 1.16 10.36 16.08
CA ARG A 92 1.43 9.73 17.38
C ARG A 92 2.76 9.00 17.43
N THR A 93 3.18 8.41 16.31
CA THR A 93 4.42 7.61 16.22
C THR A 93 5.65 8.51 16.10
N TRP A 94 5.53 9.63 15.40
CA TRP A 94 6.61 10.59 15.18
C TRP A 94 6.19 12.01 15.63
N PRO A 95 6.07 12.24 16.95
CA PRO A 95 5.76 13.57 17.46
C PRO A 95 6.82 14.57 17.00
N GLY A 96 6.39 15.78 16.65
CA GLY A 96 7.27 16.86 16.19
C GLY A 96 7.76 16.75 14.75
N HIS A 97 7.35 15.71 14.00
CA HIS A 97 7.69 15.57 12.58
C HIS A 97 6.44 15.73 11.70
N THR A 98 6.57 16.50 10.62
CA THR A 98 5.52 16.63 9.62
C THR A 98 5.56 15.44 8.67
N ILE A 99 4.67 14.47 8.85
CA ILE A 99 4.59 13.29 8.00
C ILE A 99 3.56 13.49 6.88
N ARG A 100 4.01 13.47 5.62
CA ARG A 100 3.12 13.48 4.46
C ARG A 100 2.59 12.07 4.19
N VAL A 101 1.27 11.91 4.18
CA VAL A 101 0.62 10.64 3.83
C VAL A 101 0.31 10.62 2.33
N VAL A 102 0.74 9.56 1.64
CA VAL A 102 0.54 9.35 0.21
C VAL A 102 -0.31 8.10 -0.03
N TYR A 103 -1.44 8.26 -0.72
CA TYR A 103 -2.33 7.15 -1.07
C TYR A 103 -1.84 6.42 -2.32
N LEU A 104 -1.47 5.14 -2.16
CA LEU A 104 -1.03 4.29 -3.26
C LEU A 104 -2.21 3.57 -3.93
N THR A 105 -2.34 3.70 -5.25
CA THR A 105 -3.48 3.14 -5.99
C THR A 105 -3.08 2.60 -7.37
N LYS A 106 -4.04 1.94 -8.04
CA LYS A 106 -3.96 1.53 -9.45
C LYS A 106 -4.61 2.62 -10.34
N PRO A 107 -4.39 2.63 -11.67
CA PRO A 107 -4.94 3.65 -12.57
C PRO A 107 -6.43 3.91 -12.39
N TYR A 108 -7.23 2.84 -12.39
CA TYR A 108 -8.68 2.96 -12.23
C TYR A 108 -9.11 3.51 -10.86
N GLY A 109 -8.30 3.28 -9.82
CA GLY A 109 -8.56 3.83 -8.50
C GLY A 109 -8.22 5.32 -8.42
N MET A 110 -7.20 5.79 -9.14
CA MET A 110 -6.80 7.20 -9.20
C MET A 110 -7.95 8.08 -9.69
N LEU A 111 -8.62 7.68 -10.78
CA LEU A 111 -9.73 8.42 -11.39
C LEU A 111 -11.00 8.51 -10.51
N ARG A 112 -11.03 7.81 -9.37
CA ARG A 112 -12.15 7.85 -8.41
C ARG A 112 -11.86 8.76 -7.21
N LEU A 113 -10.67 9.34 -7.13
CA LEU A 113 -10.27 10.24 -6.05
C LEU A 113 -10.69 11.67 -6.38
N SER A 114 -10.93 12.46 -5.35
CA SER A 114 -11.08 13.91 -5.51
C SER A 114 -9.71 14.57 -5.31
N PRO A 115 -9.11 15.18 -6.35
CA PRO A 115 -7.85 15.91 -6.21
C PRO A 115 -7.98 17.11 -5.26
N GLU A 116 -9.14 17.77 -5.24
CA GLU A 116 -9.45 18.87 -4.34
C GLU A 116 -9.43 18.41 -2.88
N ALA A 117 -10.17 17.34 -2.55
CA ALA A 117 -10.21 16.83 -1.19
C ALA A 117 -8.84 16.33 -0.72
N LEU A 118 -8.04 15.72 -1.61
CA LEU A 118 -6.66 15.35 -1.28
C LEU A 118 -5.80 16.58 -0.98
N ARG A 119 -5.89 17.62 -1.80
CA ARG A 119 -5.14 18.87 -1.61
C ARG A 119 -5.53 19.59 -0.33
N GLU A 120 -6.82 19.80 -0.10
CA GLU A 120 -7.36 20.48 1.10
C GLU A 120 -6.94 19.78 2.38
N ASN A 121 -6.91 18.43 2.35
CA ASN A 121 -6.49 17.66 3.50
C ASN A 121 -4.98 17.45 3.57
N GLY A 122 -4.17 17.92 2.62
CA GLY A 122 -2.71 17.74 2.61
C GLY A 122 -2.24 16.30 2.35
N TYR A 123 -3.00 15.51 1.60
CA TYR A 123 -2.64 14.16 1.18
C TYR A 123 -2.04 14.17 -0.23
N GLY A 124 -1.09 13.26 -0.50
CA GLY A 124 -0.67 12.94 -1.86
C GLY A 124 -1.35 11.67 -2.37
N CYS A 125 -1.28 11.41 -3.67
CA CYS A 125 -1.59 10.10 -4.23
C CYS A 125 -0.56 9.68 -5.27
N LEU A 126 -0.34 8.37 -5.38
CA LEU A 126 0.62 7.78 -6.29
C LEU A 126 -0.03 6.57 -6.98
N CYS A 127 0.03 6.56 -8.30
CA CYS A 127 -0.40 5.44 -9.12
C CYS A 127 0.82 4.68 -9.62
N VAL A 128 0.83 3.35 -9.47
CA VAL A 128 1.80 2.48 -10.16
C VAL A 128 1.07 1.67 -11.23
N CYS A 129 1.55 1.71 -12.46
CA CYS A 129 0.94 1.02 -13.58
C CYS A 129 1.93 0.62 -14.67
N ARG A 130 1.48 -0.18 -15.64
CA ARG A 130 2.31 -0.52 -16.81
C ARG A 130 2.33 0.66 -17.81
N PRO A 131 3.35 0.79 -18.68
CA PRO A 131 3.46 1.92 -19.62
C PRO A 131 2.24 2.11 -20.54
N VAL A 132 1.57 1.03 -20.95
CA VAL A 132 0.34 1.14 -21.77
C VAL A 132 -0.83 1.74 -20.97
N GLU A 133 -0.86 1.52 -19.66
CA GLU A 133 -1.93 2.04 -18.78
C GLU A 133 -1.69 3.50 -18.40
N SER A 134 -0.43 3.94 -18.24
CA SER A 134 -0.07 5.32 -17.88
C SER A 134 -0.49 6.29 -18.97
N GLU A 135 -0.25 5.99 -20.25
CA GLU A 135 -0.64 6.85 -21.36
C GLU A 135 -2.16 7.10 -21.37
N ARG A 136 -2.94 6.04 -21.18
CA ARG A 136 -4.40 6.14 -21.09
C ARG A 136 -4.83 6.95 -19.86
N LEU A 137 -4.20 6.70 -18.71
CA LEU A 137 -4.52 7.38 -17.47
C LEU A 137 -4.24 8.89 -17.58
N LEU A 138 -3.07 9.27 -18.10
CA LEU A 138 -2.69 10.67 -18.27
C LEU A 138 -3.64 11.42 -19.20
N LYS A 139 -4.06 10.79 -20.31
CA LYS A 139 -5.11 11.35 -21.19
C LYS A 139 -6.41 11.57 -20.42
N GLN A 140 -6.83 10.62 -19.59
CA GLN A 140 -8.06 10.77 -18.80
C GLN A 140 -7.93 11.82 -17.70
N MET A 141 -6.77 11.94 -17.05
CA MET A 141 -6.51 12.98 -16.05
C MET A 141 -6.48 14.37 -16.68
N ALA A 142 -5.92 14.51 -17.89
CA ALA A 142 -5.86 15.76 -18.63
C ALA A 142 -7.25 16.26 -19.08
N ILE A 143 -8.22 15.36 -19.31
CA ILE A 143 -9.60 15.78 -19.64
C ILE A 143 -10.24 16.62 -18.51
N TYR A 144 -9.79 16.44 -17.26
CA TYR A 144 -10.31 17.18 -16.12
C TYR A 144 -9.60 18.53 -15.86
N GLY A 145 -8.62 18.92 -16.69
CA GLY A 145 -7.89 20.18 -16.54
C GLY A 145 -7.77 20.95 -17.86
N SER A 146 -7.78 22.28 -17.79
CA SER A 146 -7.18 23.09 -18.86
C SER A 146 -5.66 23.02 -18.75
N HIS A 147 -4.94 23.41 -19.80
CA HIS A 147 -3.46 23.45 -19.80
C HIS A 147 -2.88 24.38 -18.71
N GLU A 148 -3.72 25.25 -18.13
CA GLU A 148 -3.37 26.24 -17.10
C GLU A 148 -3.88 25.87 -15.69
N ASN A 149 -4.73 24.84 -15.55
CA ASN A 149 -5.29 24.46 -14.25
C ASN A 149 -5.51 22.93 -14.18
N ASN A 150 -4.43 22.18 -14.02
CA ASN A 150 -4.48 20.74 -13.83
C ASN A 150 -4.79 20.42 -12.35
N PRO A 151 -5.98 19.89 -12.01
CA PRO A 151 -6.34 19.65 -10.63
C PRO A 151 -5.43 18.62 -9.93
N TRP A 152 -4.71 17.80 -10.69
CA TRP A 152 -3.82 16.76 -10.16
C TRP A 152 -2.39 17.25 -9.86
N GLU A 153 -2.03 18.45 -10.29
CA GLU A 153 -0.70 19.00 -10.11
C GLU A 153 -0.35 19.17 -8.63
N GLY A 154 0.86 18.72 -8.26
CA GLY A 154 1.37 18.70 -6.88
C GLY A 154 0.70 17.67 -5.94
N VAL A 155 -0.39 17.04 -6.38
CA VAL A 155 -1.19 16.09 -5.59
C VAL A 155 -0.92 14.65 -6.02
N ALA A 156 -0.88 14.39 -7.33
CA ALA A 156 -0.77 13.04 -7.87
C ALA A 156 0.52 12.80 -8.65
N HIS A 157 1.04 11.57 -8.52
CA HIS A 157 2.14 11.07 -9.33
C HIS A 157 1.75 9.76 -10.03
N VAL A 158 2.15 9.61 -11.29
CA VAL A 158 2.00 8.37 -12.07
C VAL A 158 3.39 7.77 -12.28
N VAL A 159 3.57 6.53 -11.84
CA VAL A 159 4.84 5.80 -11.88
C VAL A 159 4.68 4.56 -12.74
N GLU A 160 5.54 4.45 -13.75
CA GLU A 160 5.54 3.30 -14.63
C GLU A 160 6.39 2.17 -14.07
N ASP A 161 5.80 0.98 -14.03
CA ASP A 161 6.53 -0.27 -13.87
C ASP A 161 6.93 -0.76 -15.26
N ALA A 162 8.13 -0.42 -15.71
CA ALA A 162 8.68 -0.84 -17.01
C ALA A 162 9.52 -2.13 -16.95
N ALA A 163 9.60 -2.79 -15.79
CA ALA A 163 10.43 -3.98 -15.68
C ALA A 163 9.80 -5.17 -16.42
N MET A 164 10.67 -6.06 -16.91
CA MET A 164 10.25 -7.38 -17.39
C MET A 164 9.92 -8.26 -16.17
N LEU A 165 8.69 -8.77 -16.13
CA LEU A 165 8.23 -9.68 -15.09
C LEU A 165 8.13 -11.10 -15.67
N THR A 166 8.16 -12.11 -14.80
CA THR A 166 7.78 -13.46 -15.21
C THR A 166 6.32 -13.48 -15.66
N HIS A 167 5.97 -14.42 -16.53
CA HIS A 167 4.61 -14.55 -17.05
C HIS A 167 3.58 -14.67 -15.92
N GLU A 168 3.88 -15.45 -14.87
CA GLU A 168 3.02 -15.61 -13.70
C GLU A 168 2.81 -14.29 -12.96
N LEU A 169 3.86 -13.49 -12.80
CA LEU A 169 3.79 -12.23 -12.08
C LEU A 169 3.08 -11.15 -12.90
N GLU A 170 3.28 -11.12 -14.22
CA GLU A 170 2.60 -10.21 -15.15
C GLU A 170 1.08 -10.44 -15.14
N ARG A 171 0.63 -11.71 -15.17
CA ARG A 171 -0.81 -12.06 -15.11
C ARG A 171 -1.41 -11.95 -13.69
N THR A 172 -0.59 -11.67 -12.67
CA THR A 172 -1.04 -11.74 -11.28
C THR A 172 -2.09 -10.68 -10.95
N THR A 173 -3.33 -11.14 -10.83
CA THR A 173 -4.45 -10.40 -10.25
C THR A 173 -5.07 -11.20 -9.12
N SER A 174 -5.77 -10.55 -8.18
CA SER A 174 -6.50 -11.30 -7.15
C SER A 174 -7.54 -12.25 -7.73
N ALA A 175 -8.06 -12.00 -8.93
CA ALA A 175 -8.96 -12.91 -9.63
C ALA A 175 -8.23 -14.16 -10.12
N ALA A 176 -7.11 -13.97 -10.83
CA ALA A 176 -6.26 -15.06 -11.31
C ALA A 176 -5.75 -15.95 -10.16
N VAL A 177 -5.30 -15.35 -9.05
CA VAL A 177 -4.88 -16.11 -7.86
C VAL A 177 -6.02 -16.96 -7.29
N ARG A 178 -7.25 -16.44 -7.24
CA ARG A 178 -8.40 -17.23 -6.76
C ARG A 178 -8.74 -18.36 -7.73
N GLU A 179 -8.68 -18.10 -9.02
CA GLU A 179 -8.91 -19.11 -10.06
C GLU A 179 -7.91 -20.26 -9.96
N ASP A 180 -6.62 -19.93 -9.80
CA ASP A 180 -5.56 -20.92 -9.63
C ASP A 180 -5.73 -21.72 -8.33
N LEU A 181 -6.03 -21.05 -7.21
CA LEU A 181 -6.33 -21.73 -5.95
C LEU A 181 -7.55 -22.66 -6.04
N ILE A 182 -8.62 -22.24 -6.72
CA ILE A 182 -9.82 -23.05 -6.95
C ILE A 182 -9.49 -24.28 -7.79
N ALA A 183 -8.62 -24.12 -8.80
CA ALA A 183 -8.18 -25.21 -9.66
C ALA A 183 -7.07 -26.09 -9.02
N GLY A 184 -6.64 -25.80 -7.80
CA GLY A 184 -5.56 -26.53 -7.13
C GLY A 184 -4.17 -26.32 -7.76
N ARG A 185 -3.99 -25.24 -8.52
CA ARG A 185 -2.70 -24.86 -9.12
C ARG A 185 -1.80 -24.17 -8.09
N ASP A 186 -0.50 -24.29 -8.28
CA ASP A 186 0.49 -23.54 -7.50
C ASP A 186 0.38 -22.04 -7.74
N VAL A 187 0.55 -21.26 -6.68
CA VAL A 187 0.49 -19.78 -6.70
C VAL A 187 1.69 -19.13 -6.02
N ASP A 188 2.74 -19.90 -5.70
CA ASP A 188 3.92 -19.41 -4.97
C ASP A 188 4.58 -18.22 -5.66
N SER A 189 4.71 -18.27 -6.99
CA SER A 189 5.28 -17.18 -7.79
C SER A 189 4.42 -15.91 -7.80
N MET A 190 3.13 -16.01 -7.51
CA MET A 190 2.17 -14.90 -7.55
C MET A 190 2.06 -14.18 -6.20
N VAL A 191 2.06 -14.95 -5.10
CA VAL A 191 1.77 -14.44 -3.75
C VAL A 191 2.88 -14.67 -2.73
N GLY A 192 3.89 -15.47 -3.05
CA GLY A 192 4.94 -15.91 -2.15
C GLY A 192 4.55 -17.13 -1.32
N VAL A 193 5.56 -17.94 -0.97
CA VAL A 193 5.41 -19.23 -0.27
C VAL A 193 4.62 -19.12 1.03
N SER A 194 4.83 -18.06 1.83
CA SER A 194 4.12 -17.89 3.11
C SER A 194 2.61 -17.71 2.93
N VAL A 195 2.19 -16.94 1.91
CA VAL A 195 0.76 -16.69 1.64
C VAL A 195 0.12 -17.90 0.96
N SER A 196 0.85 -18.53 0.04
CA SER A 196 0.42 -19.76 -0.63
C SER A 196 0.24 -20.91 0.36
N GLY A 197 1.25 -21.16 1.22
CA GLY A 197 1.18 -22.15 2.28
C GLY A 197 0.03 -21.91 3.26
N TYR A 198 -0.26 -20.65 3.60
CA TYR A 198 -1.47 -20.31 4.37
C TYR A 198 -2.75 -20.66 3.62
N ALA A 199 -2.84 -20.35 2.33
CA ALA A 199 -4.01 -20.66 1.52
C ALA A 199 -4.27 -22.17 1.42
N VAL A 200 -3.20 -22.97 1.29
CA VAL A 200 -3.25 -24.44 1.30
C VAL A 200 -3.67 -24.96 2.68
N LYS A 201 -2.99 -24.52 3.76
CA LYS A 201 -3.28 -24.92 5.15
C LYS A 201 -4.76 -24.71 5.52
N HIS A 202 -5.34 -23.58 5.11
CA HIS A 202 -6.74 -23.23 5.39
C HIS A 202 -7.74 -23.66 4.30
N ARG A 203 -7.29 -24.44 3.31
CA ARG A 203 -8.12 -24.96 2.20
C ARG A 203 -8.95 -23.87 1.52
N LEU A 204 -8.36 -22.69 1.30
CA LEU A 204 -9.10 -21.54 0.75
C LEU A 204 -9.65 -21.84 -0.66
N GLY A 205 -8.90 -22.59 -1.48
CA GLY A 205 -9.33 -23.05 -2.81
C GLY A 205 -10.65 -23.82 -2.77
N GLY A 206 -10.70 -24.93 -2.02
CA GLY A 206 -11.91 -25.75 -1.87
C GLY A 206 -13.09 -24.99 -1.26
N LYS A 207 -12.83 -24.08 -0.30
CA LYS A 207 -13.89 -23.20 0.24
C LYS A 207 -14.46 -22.24 -0.79
N MET A 208 -13.60 -21.68 -1.65
CA MET A 208 -14.03 -20.80 -2.76
C MET A 208 -14.72 -21.57 -3.90
N ALA A 209 -14.32 -22.83 -4.13
CA ALA A 209 -14.98 -23.76 -5.05
C ALA A 209 -16.38 -24.18 -4.57
N GLY A 210 -16.62 -24.11 -3.26
CA GLY A 210 -17.87 -24.53 -2.62
C GLY A 210 -17.87 -25.99 -2.17
N GLU A 211 -16.71 -26.65 -2.20
CA GLU A 211 -16.49 -28.01 -1.68
C GLU A 211 -16.58 -28.04 -0.15
N GLU A 212 -16.12 -26.97 0.50
CA GLU A 212 -16.16 -26.82 1.95
C GLU A 212 -16.83 -25.48 2.34
N LYS A 213 -17.60 -25.47 3.43
CA LYS A 213 -18.17 -24.23 3.97
C LYS A 213 -17.14 -23.47 4.82
N TRP A 214 -17.23 -22.15 4.83
CA TRP A 214 -16.54 -21.31 5.81
C TRP A 214 -17.09 -21.59 7.21
N LYS A 215 -16.20 -21.99 8.13
CA LYS A 215 -16.54 -22.26 9.54
C LYS A 215 -16.96 -20.96 10.24
N PRO A 216 -17.85 -21.00 11.24
CA PRO A 216 -18.28 -19.80 11.97
C PRO A 216 -17.10 -19.00 12.53
N GLN A 217 -16.10 -19.67 13.10
CA GLN A 217 -14.91 -19.06 13.70
C GLN A 217 -14.01 -18.34 12.66
N GLU A 218 -14.05 -18.77 11.40
CA GLU A 218 -13.30 -18.14 10.31
C GLU A 218 -13.93 -16.82 9.85
N LYS A 219 -15.22 -16.62 10.17
CA LYS A 219 -15.97 -15.40 9.84
C LYS A 219 -15.79 -14.32 10.91
N GLU A 220 -15.35 -14.69 12.10
CA GLU A 220 -15.04 -13.76 13.19
C GLU A 220 -13.60 -13.23 13.07
N VAL A 221 -13.43 -11.93 13.28
CA VAL A 221 -12.09 -11.33 13.43
C VAL A 221 -11.67 -11.52 14.89
N ARG A 222 -11.19 -12.71 15.24
CA ARG A 222 -10.49 -12.96 16.51
C ARG A 222 -8.99 -13.04 16.27
N TRP A 223 -8.22 -12.47 17.19
CA TRP A 223 -6.77 -12.56 17.22
C TRP A 223 -6.39 -13.99 17.65
N CYS A 224 -5.80 -14.77 16.74
CA CYS A 224 -5.17 -16.05 17.09
C CYS A 224 -3.65 -15.83 17.03
N GLU A 225 -2.99 -15.96 18.17
CA GLU A 225 -1.52 -16.03 18.24
C GLU A 225 -0.98 -17.29 17.54
N GLU A 226 -1.80 -18.35 17.44
CA GLU A 226 -1.49 -19.65 16.84
C GLU A 226 -1.13 -19.61 15.35
N ASP A 227 -1.49 -18.56 14.61
CA ASP A 227 -1.24 -18.50 13.16
C ASP A 227 0.21 -18.05 12.83
N GLY A 228 1.08 -17.85 13.84
CA GLY A 228 2.45 -17.33 13.65
C GLY A 228 2.47 -15.88 13.13
N VAL A 229 1.31 -15.24 13.12
CA VAL A 229 1.08 -13.89 12.63
C VAL A 229 1.39 -12.93 13.76
N ARG A 230 2.55 -12.26 13.68
CA ARG A 230 2.92 -11.23 14.66
C ARG A 230 1.80 -10.18 14.74
N PRO A 231 1.30 -9.84 15.95
CA PRO A 231 0.39 -8.71 16.10
C PRO A 231 1.06 -7.43 15.63
N TYR A 232 0.25 -6.40 15.36
CA TYR A 232 0.71 -5.05 15.08
C TYR A 232 1.69 -4.64 16.19
N ARG A 233 3.00 -4.62 15.88
CA ARG A 233 3.95 -3.91 16.73
C ARG A 233 3.80 -2.44 16.37
N THR A 234 3.27 -1.64 17.30
CA THR A 234 3.75 -0.28 17.42
C THR A 234 5.27 -0.38 17.59
N GLU A 235 6.01 0.14 16.60
CA GLU A 235 7.46 0.38 16.58
C GLU A 235 8.40 -0.80 16.21
N PRO A 236 9.17 -0.67 15.11
CA PRO A 236 10.50 -1.25 14.99
C PRO A 236 11.51 -0.37 15.78
N PRO A 237 12.22 -0.92 16.79
CA PRO A 237 13.22 -0.19 17.58
C PRO A 237 14.33 0.48 16.74
N GLU A 238 14.61 -0.08 15.56
CA GLU A 238 15.71 0.32 14.68
C GLU A 238 15.43 1.65 13.94
N VAL A 239 14.16 2.01 13.73
CA VAL A 239 13.79 3.30 13.11
C VAL A 239 14.03 4.46 14.08
N ARG A 240 13.81 4.26 15.38
CA ARG A 240 14.19 5.23 16.43
C ARG A 240 15.69 5.51 16.44
N GLN A 241 16.52 4.49 16.21
CA GLN A 241 17.99 4.66 16.24
C GLN A 241 18.52 5.45 15.03
N ARG A 242 17.98 5.24 13.82
CA ARG A 242 18.45 5.98 12.63
C ARG A 242 18.16 7.48 12.69
N LEU A 243 17.02 7.87 13.26
CA LEU A 243 16.66 9.28 13.45
C LEU A 243 17.47 9.92 14.59
N ASN A 244 17.69 9.20 15.70
CA ASN A 244 18.51 9.68 16.81
C ASN A 244 20.00 9.81 16.45
N SER A 245 20.53 9.00 15.53
CA SER A 245 21.94 9.07 15.10
C SER A 245 22.26 10.24 14.16
N ARG A 246 21.24 10.93 13.63
CA ARG A 246 21.43 12.05 12.68
C ARG A 246 21.16 13.43 13.28
N SER A 247 20.54 13.52 14.45
CA SER A 247 20.44 14.80 15.17
C SER A 247 21.81 15.32 15.64
N GLU A 248 22.82 14.46 15.76
CA GLU A 248 24.19 14.86 16.12
C GLU A 248 24.96 15.51 14.96
N TRP A 249 24.58 15.25 13.70
CA TRP A 249 25.25 15.83 12.52
C TRP A 249 24.67 17.20 12.14
N ALA A 250 23.41 17.47 12.50
CA ALA A 250 22.76 18.76 12.24
C ALA A 250 23.39 19.91 13.06
N THR A 251 24.01 19.60 14.19
CA THR A 251 24.75 20.56 15.03
C THR A 251 26.20 20.80 14.61
N ALA A 252 26.78 19.97 13.73
CA ALA A 252 28.19 20.04 13.34
C ALA A 252 28.44 20.59 11.92
N GLY A 253 27.39 20.96 11.17
CA GLY A 253 27.49 21.36 9.76
C GLY A 253 27.12 22.82 9.43
N MET A 254 26.87 23.68 10.42
CA MET A 254 26.46 25.08 10.22
C MET A 254 27.56 26.09 10.56
N GLU A 255 28.82 25.79 10.25
CA GLU A 255 29.85 26.83 10.14
C GLU A 255 30.53 26.80 8.76
N ALA A 256 30.41 27.96 8.10
CA ALA A 256 31.24 28.46 7.00
C ALA A 256 31.20 27.74 5.63
N ILE A 257 30.27 28.18 4.77
CA ILE A 257 30.57 28.35 3.34
C ILE A 257 30.26 29.81 2.97
N HIS A 258 31.15 30.72 3.37
CA HIS A 258 31.34 31.97 2.66
C HIS A 258 32.37 31.69 1.56
N GLY A 259 31.93 31.77 0.30
CA GLY A 259 32.79 31.55 -0.86
C GLY A 259 33.81 32.68 -1.07
N PRO A 260 34.91 32.45 -1.82
CA PRO A 260 35.72 33.54 -2.33
C PRO A 260 35.09 34.11 -3.61
N SER A 261 34.82 35.40 -3.57
CA SER A 261 34.54 36.27 -4.70
C SER A 261 35.68 36.23 -5.72
N LEU A 262 35.40 35.86 -6.97
CA LEU A 262 36.28 36.15 -8.10
C LEU A 262 35.83 37.46 -8.76
N GLY A 263 36.37 38.58 -8.24
CA GLY A 263 36.45 39.84 -8.94
C GLY A 263 37.77 39.93 -9.70
N GLY A 264 37.73 40.33 -10.96
CA GLY A 264 38.91 40.49 -11.81
C GLY A 264 39.71 41.76 -11.53
N ALA A 265 40.93 41.77 -12.06
CA ALA A 265 41.60 42.86 -12.80
C ALA A 265 43.12 42.79 -12.61
N ALA A 266 43.84 42.42 -13.68
CA ALA A 266 45.04 43.08 -14.22
C ALA A 266 45.47 42.33 -15.48
#